data_AF-A0A1W9W6T8-F1
#
_entry.id   AF-A0A1W9W6T8-F1
#
_cell.length_a   1.000
_cell.length_b   1.000
_cell.length_c   1.000
_cell.angle_alpha   90.00
_cell.angle_beta   90.00
_cell.angle_gamma   90.00
#
_symmetry.space_group_name_H-M   'P 1'
#
loop_
_entity.id
_entity.type
_entity.pdbx_description
1 polymer ?
#
loop_
_entity_poly.entity_id
_entity_poly.type
_entity_poly.pdbx_seq_one_letter_code
_entity_poly.pdbx_strand_id
1 'polypeptide(L)' 'MPSIEFESISDNGIIKIPEHYKEWFQKPVKVILLAVESIRVLPNHTNEEVKSFFENLQIDLSGYHFNRDEANV' A
#
# COMPACT_ATOMS: atom_id res chain seq x y z
N MET A 1 -18.29 -17.54 -8.37
CA MET A 1 -18.51 -16.34 -9.23
C MET A 1 -17.20 -16.05 -9.91
N PRO A 2 -17.12 -16.14 -11.25
CA PRO A 2 -15.89 -15.76 -11.97
C PRO A 2 -15.72 -14.24 -11.91
N SER A 3 -14.57 -13.78 -11.43
CA SER A 3 -14.15 -12.37 -11.49
C SER A 3 -13.07 -12.22 -12.55
N ILE A 4 -13.06 -11.08 -13.23
CA ILE A 4 -11.99 -10.68 -14.13
C ILE A 4 -11.18 -9.58 -13.44
N GLU A 5 -9.85 -9.67 -13.57
CA GLU A 5 -8.92 -8.67 -13.06
C GLU A 5 -8.13 -8.13 -14.24
N PHE A 6 -8.09 -6.80 -14.36
CA PHE A 6 -7.33 -6.12 -15.39
C PHE A 6 -6.89 -4.75 -14.91
N GLU A 7 -5.73 -4.32 -15.39
CA GLU A 7 -5.26 -2.95 -15.17
C GLU A 7 -5.77 -2.05 -16.28
N SER A 8 -6.18 -0.83 -15.92
CA SER A 8 -6.65 0.16 -16.87
C SER A 8 -6.45 1.56 -16.31
N ILE A 9 -6.21 2.51 -17.20
CA ILE A 9 -6.13 3.92 -16.86
C ILE A 9 -7.50 4.53 -17.09
N SER A 10 -8.03 5.22 -16.08
CA SER A 10 -9.27 5.99 -16.25
C SER A 10 -9.00 7.19 -17.16
N ASP A 11 -9.73 7.28 -18.26
CA ASP A 11 -9.71 8.42 -19.17
C ASP A 11 -11.04 9.17 -19.05
N ASN A 12 -11.02 10.42 -18.61
CA ASN A 12 -12.21 11.25 -18.36
C ASN A 12 -13.27 10.55 -17.46
N GLY A 13 -12.82 9.83 -16.44
CA GLY A 13 -13.71 9.09 -15.53
C GLY A 13 -14.27 7.78 -16.11
N ILE A 14 -13.83 7.37 -17.30
CA ILE A 14 -14.26 6.14 -17.95
C ILE A 14 -13.15 5.10 -17.84
N ILE A 15 -13.49 3.92 -17.30
CA ILE A 15 -12.64 2.73 -17.31
C ILE A 15 -13.17 1.78 -18.38
N LYS A 16 -12.38 1.57 -19.43
CA LYS A 16 -12.75 0.69 -20.54
C LYS A 16 -12.46 -0.76 -20.17
N ILE A 17 -13.45 -1.63 -20.36
CA ILE A 17 -13.24 -3.08 -20.30
C ILE A 17 -12.42 -3.50 -21.53
N PRO A 18 -11.31 -4.24 -21.36
CA PRO A 18 -10.51 -4.71 -22.49
C PRO A 18 -11.30 -5.58 -23.49
N GLU A 19 -10.96 -5.50 -24.77
CA GLU A 19 -11.70 -6.15 -25.87
C GLU A 19 -11.76 -7.67 -25.77
N HIS A 20 -10.75 -8.30 -25.16
CA HIS A 20 -10.74 -9.74 -24.92
C HIS A 20 -11.81 -10.19 -23.91
N TYR A 21 -12.40 -9.27 -23.14
CA TYR A 21 -13.55 -9.48 -22.26
C TYR A 21 -14.87 -8.96 -22.85
N LYS A 22 -14.99 -8.85 -24.17
CA LYS A 22 -16.20 -8.41 -24.90
C LYS A 22 -17.50 -9.10 -24.48
N GLU A 23 -17.43 -10.33 -23.98
CA GLU A 23 -18.58 -11.07 -23.44
C GLU A 23 -19.24 -10.39 -22.22
N TRP A 24 -18.58 -9.42 -21.59
CA TRP A 24 -19.06 -8.66 -20.45
C TRP A 24 -19.76 -7.34 -20.82
N PHE A 25 -19.69 -6.89 -22.08
CA PHE A 25 -20.21 -5.57 -22.49
C PHE A 25 -21.73 -5.42 -22.35
N GLN A 26 -22.48 -6.53 -22.41
CA GLN A 26 -23.95 -6.52 -22.34
C GLN A 26 -24.49 -7.09 -21.02
N LYS A 27 -23.63 -7.35 -20.04
CA LYS A 27 -24.02 -7.94 -18.76
C LYS A 27 -24.05 -6.85 -17.67
N PRO A 28 -25.00 -6.90 -16.72
CA PRO A 28 -24.88 -6.08 -15.52
C PRO A 28 -23.67 -6.55 -14.73
N VAL A 29 -22.73 -5.63 -14.46
CA VAL A 29 -21.47 -5.92 -13.76
C VAL A 29 -21.36 -5.13 -12.47
N LYS A 30 -20.70 -5.72 -11.47
CA LYS A 30 -20.25 -5.04 -10.26
C LYS A 30 -18.74 -4.84 -10.38
N VAL A 31 -18.27 -3.62 -10.20
CA VAL A 31 -16.84 -3.27 -10.33
C VAL A 31 -16.24 -3.05 -8.95
N ILE A 32 -15.03 -3.56 -8.73
CA ILE A 32 -14.20 -3.27 -7.57
C ILE A 32 -12.99 -2.50 -8.07
N LEU A 33 -12.77 -1.30 -7.52
CA LEU A 33 -11.64 -0.45 -7.85
C LEU A 33 -10.58 -0.60 -6.77
N LEU A 34 -9.41 -1.08 -7.15
CA LEU A 34 -8.24 -1.12 -6.28
C LEU A 34 -7.30 0.00 -6.75
N ALA A 35 -7.20 1.06 -5.96
CA ALA A 35 -6.23 2.11 -6.21
C ALA A 35 -4.85 1.60 -5.80
N VAL A 36 -3.97 1.38 -6.77
CA VAL A 36 -2.54 1.23 -6.49
C VAL A 36 -2.02 2.63 -6.25
N GLU A 37 -1.94 3.04 -4.98
CA GLU A 37 -1.10 4.16 -4.61
C GLU A 37 0.33 3.77 -5.00
N SER A 38 0.75 4.16 -6.20
CA SER A 38 2.16 4.38 -6.43
C SER A 38 2.57 5.31 -5.32
N ILE A 39 3.36 4.79 -4.37
CA ILE A 39 4.08 5.62 -3.42
C ILE A 39 4.97 6.48 -4.31
N ARG A 40 4.43 7.63 -4.75
CA ARG A 40 5.23 8.75 -5.17
C ARG A 40 5.99 9.03 -3.90
N VAL A 41 7.23 8.55 -3.86
CA VAL A 41 8.21 9.07 -2.93
C VAL A 41 8.29 10.55 -3.32
N LEU A 42 7.42 11.38 -2.74
CA LEU A 42 7.73 12.78 -2.55
C LEU A 42 9.16 12.76 -1.98
N PRO A 43 10.10 13.58 -2.46
CA PRO A 43 11.40 13.68 -1.81
C PRO A 43 11.12 13.93 -0.33
N ASN A 44 11.40 12.88 0.46
CA ASN A 44 10.94 12.72 1.81
C ASN A 44 11.70 13.71 2.68
N HIS A 45 11.12 14.88 2.96
CA HIS A 45 11.62 15.73 4.05
C HIS A 45 11.61 14.98 5.40
N THR A 46 10.79 13.94 5.53
CA THR A 46 10.69 13.09 6.72
C THR A 46 11.76 12.00 6.84
N ASN A 47 12.34 11.48 5.74
CA ASN A 47 13.29 10.36 5.85
C ASN A 47 14.66 10.81 6.36
N GLU A 48 15.12 11.99 5.98
CA GLU A 48 16.39 12.52 6.48
C GLU A 48 16.28 12.94 7.94
N GLU A 49 15.15 13.51 8.36
CA GLU A 49 14.87 13.84 9.76
C GLU A 49 14.75 12.58 10.63
N VAL A 50 14.02 11.56 10.17
CA VAL A 50 13.91 10.29 10.90
C VAL A 50 15.27 9.57 10.94
N LYS A 51 16.03 9.57 9.83
CA LYS A 51 17.35 8.95 9.77
C LYS A 51 18.35 9.67 10.69
N SER A 52 18.39 11.00 10.66
CA SER A 52 19.24 11.80 11.55
C SER A 52 18.83 11.69 13.02
N PHE A 53 17.53 11.52 13.31
CA PHE A 53 17.06 11.20 14.65
C PHE A 53 17.62 9.87 15.13
N PHE A 54 17.50 8.79 14.37
CA PHE A 54 18.02 7.46 14.76
C PHE A 54 19.56 7.39 14.78
N GLU A 55 20.26 8.12 13.90
CA GLU A 55 21.73 8.19 13.89
C GLU A 55 22.30 8.91 15.12
N ASN A 56 21.58 9.93 15.63
CA ASN A 56 21.99 10.68 16.82
C ASN A 56 21.41 10.13 18.13
N LEU A 57 20.51 9.15 18.04
CA LEU A 57 19.86 8.54 19.20
C LEU A 57 20.77 7.49 19.83
N GLN A 58 21.60 7.91 20.78
CA GLN A 58 22.36 7.01 21.65
C GLN A 58 21.54 6.69 22.90
N ILE A 59 20.76 5.61 22.86
CA ILE A 59 20.07 5.09 24.06
C ILE A 59 20.99 4.08 24.73
N ASP A 60 21.37 4.37 25.97
CA ASP A 60 22.06 3.40 26.82
C ASP A 60 21.05 2.40 27.39
N LEU A 61 21.04 1.20 26.79
CA LEU A 61 20.19 0.08 27.19
C LEU A 61 20.95 -0.93 28.07
N SER A 62 22.14 -0.59 28.58
CA SER A 62 22.96 -1.50 29.39
C SER A 62 22.26 -1.97 30.68
N GLY A 63 21.30 -1.20 31.19
CA GLY A 63 20.46 -1.57 32.33
C GLY A 63 19.13 -2.24 31.99
N TYR A 64 18.79 -2.38 30.69
CA TYR A 64 17.51 -2.93 30.27
C TYR A 64 17.63 -4.44 30.00
N HIS A 65 17.11 -5.24 30.94
CA HIS A 65 16.94 -6.67 30.74
C HIS A 65 15.49 -6.97 30.37
N PHE A 66 15.28 -7.43 29.15
CA PHE A 66 13.96 -7.87 28.69
C PHE A 66 13.52 -9.09 29.48
N ASN A 67 12.50 -8.93 30.35
CA ASN A 67 11.89 -10.02 31.06
C ASN A 67 10.77 -10.64 30.22
N ARG A 68 11.05 -11.79 29.61
CA ARG A 68 10.10 -12.51 28.76
C ARG A 68 8.85 -12.97 29.51
N ASP A 69 8.97 -13.24 30.81
CA ASP A 69 7.87 -13.79 31.61
C ASP A 69 6.83 -12.71 31.97
N GLU A 70 7.26 -11.45 32.04
CA GLU A 70 6.37 -10.29 32.26
C GLU A 70 5.62 -9.88 30.98
N ALA A 71 6.22 -10.09 29.81
CA ALA A 71 5.65 -9.72 28.52
C ALA A 71 4.57 -10.68 27.99
N ASN A 72 4.44 -11.87 28.58
CA ASN A 72 3.47 -12.90 28.18
C ASN A 72 2.28 -13.03 29.15
N VAL A 73 2.04 -12.03 30.01
CA VAL A 73 0.89 -11.98 30.94
C VAL A 73 -0.38 -11.55 30.22
#